data_AF-A0A7Y9QYF7-F1
#
_entry.id   AF-A0A7Y9QYF7-F1
#
_cell.length_a   1.000
_cell.length_b   1.000
_cell.length_c   1.000
_cell.angle_alpha   90.00
_cell.angle_beta   90.00
_cell.angle_gamma   90.00
#
_symmetry.space_group_name_H-M   'P 1'
#
loop_
_entity.id
_entity.type
_entity.pdbx_description
1 polymer ?
#
loop_
_entity_poly.entity_id
_entity_poly.type
_entity_poly.pdbx_seq_one_letter_code
_entity_poly.pdbx_strand_id
1 'polypeptide(L)'
;MSRIASALNQQLGLSSLMRRQEDLTKAQERMVSGKRISRASDDPAGAARAERALADQTRSEGLLRTLGASRNAMSVAESSIGNAIDLVQTARETLVEAGNGAMNDSDRALLADRLKQLKGQLLSVANTEDGTGHHVFGGQGNDHVPFANAGIGVEYQGTPGQAAGSLSEDLPMSVDGEALWLKARTGNGVFETDRQVDPSSTAWVSAGQVSDPAALTLTDGQRYEITFDTPTRYSVNLIGSDGLSTPVPDAASNSHGYASGTPIAGLPGMSVNITGAAVAGDKFTIEPSSPGLSVFDALDRVIDVLGSTATVPPNAGDRAQAVNRGLRDLDQVLANLQVGRSHAGETLNQMDGLDERTQARVLSDKGLRSDAEDLDMVQGISDFSTKQTAYQAALQSYSMVRKISLFDYISN
;
A
#
# COMPACT_ATOMS: atom_id res chain seq x y z
N MET A 1 80.06 28.06 34.39
CA MET A 1 79.05 27.81 33.33
C MET A 1 78.68 26.33 33.16
N SER A 2 79.44 25.34 33.66
CA SER A 2 79.13 23.91 33.43
C SER A 2 77.94 23.33 34.24
N ARG A 3 77.67 23.81 35.46
CA ARG A 3 76.52 23.33 36.27
C ARG A 3 75.16 23.65 35.65
N ILE A 4 75.00 24.83 35.05
CA ILE A 4 73.75 25.25 34.39
C ILE A 4 73.54 24.44 33.10
N ALA A 5 74.61 24.18 32.33
CA ALA A 5 74.57 23.34 31.14
C ALA A 5 74.24 21.87 31.47
N SER A 6 74.74 21.32 32.59
CA SER A 6 74.43 19.96 33.05
C SER A 6 72.97 19.80 33.50
N ALA A 7 72.44 20.75 34.28
CA ALA A 7 71.05 20.72 34.73
C ALA A 7 70.08 20.88 33.54
N LEU A 8 70.40 21.79 32.60
CA LEU A 8 69.63 21.99 31.37
C LEU A 8 69.64 20.73 30.49
N ASN A 9 70.80 20.07 30.31
CA ASN A 9 70.90 18.84 29.53
C ASN A 9 70.17 17.65 30.17
N GLN A 10 70.20 17.53 31.50
CA GLN A 10 69.41 16.51 32.21
C GLN A 10 67.91 16.75 32.06
N GLN A 11 67.46 18.00 32.17
CA GLN A 11 66.05 18.37 31.99
C GLN A 11 65.58 18.19 30.54
N LEU A 12 66.42 18.49 29.54
CA LEU A 12 66.17 18.20 28.13
C LEU A 12 66.10 16.69 27.87
N GLY A 13 67.02 15.90 28.46
CA GLY A 13 66.99 14.44 28.38
C GLY A 13 65.71 13.85 28.97
N LEU A 14 65.32 14.27 30.18
CA LEU A 14 64.12 13.79 30.87
C LEU A 14 62.83 14.18 30.15
N SER A 15 62.74 15.42 29.64
CA SER A 15 61.60 15.89 28.85
C SER A 15 61.49 15.19 27.49
N SER A 16 62.61 14.77 26.88
CA SER A 16 62.60 13.97 25.66
C SER A 16 62.11 12.54 25.94
N LEU A 17 62.43 12.00 27.11
CA LEU A 17 62.07 10.65 27.54
C LEU A 17 60.58 10.57 27.87
N MET A 18 60.06 11.56 28.59
CA MET A 18 58.62 11.71 28.87
C MET A 18 57.81 11.86 27.57
N ARG A 19 58.28 12.66 26.61
CA ARG A 19 57.62 12.77 25.28
C ARG A 19 57.60 11.44 24.52
N ARG A 20 58.70 10.68 24.55
CA ARG A 20 58.76 9.36 23.88
C ARG A 20 57.89 8.32 24.58
N GLN A 21 57.78 8.38 25.90
CA GLN A 21 56.86 7.55 26.66
C GLN A 21 55.41 7.86 26.29
N GLU A 22 55.05 9.14 26.19
CA GLU A 22 53.72 9.58 25.76
C GLU A 22 53.39 9.12 24.33
N ASP A 23 54.32 9.28 23.39
CA ASP A 23 54.17 8.80 22.01
C ASP A 23 53.96 7.28 21.94
N LEU A 24 54.70 6.51 22.74
CA LEU A 24 54.58 5.06 22.80
C LEU A 24 53.22 4.64 23.37
N THR A 25 52.78 5.28 24.45
CA THR A 25 51.44 5.02 25.04
C THR A 25 50.34 5.34 24.04
N LYS A 26 50.43 6.46 23.31
CA LYS A 26 49.46 6.81 22.25
C LYS A 26 49.45 5.79 21.11
N ALA A 27 50.62 5.33 20.66
CA ALA A 27 50.72 4.29 19.64
C ALA A 27 50.11 2.97 20.11
N GLN A 28 50.32 2.60 21.37
CA GLN A 28 49.70 1.44 22.01
C GLN A 28 48.17 1.59 22.08
N GLU A 29 47.67 2.74 22.51
CA GLU A 29 46.24 3.03 22.59
C GLU A 29 45.56 2.90 21.22
N ARG A 30 46.15 3.45 20.16
CA ARG A 30 45.63 3.35 18.79
C ARG A 30 45.66 1.91 18.25
N MET A 31 46.72 1.15 18.55
CA MET A 31 46.81 -0.25 18.14
C MET A 31 45.78 -1.12 18.87
N VAL A 32 45.54 -0.88 20.15
CA VAL A 32 44.55 -1.63 20.95
C VAL A 32 43.12 -1.24 20.55
N SER A 33 42.86 0.04 20.31
CA SER A 33 41.53 0.50 19.89
C SER A 33 41.21 0.19 18.43
N GLY A 34 42.24 -0.06 17.61
CA GLY A 34 42.12 -0.21 16.15
C GLY A 34 41.76 1.10 15.43
N LYS A 35 41.72 2.24 16.14
CA LYS A 35 41.33 3.54 15.60
C LYS A 35 42.50 4.50 15.52
N ARG A 36 42.69 5.11 14.36
CA ARG A 36 43.64 6.22 14.15
C ARG A 36 43.20 7.47 14.92
N ILE A 37 41.89 7.75 14.93
CA ILE A 37 41.28 8.87 15.65
C ILE A 37 40.54 8.33 16.88
N SER A 38 41.06 8.61 18.07
CA SER A 38 40.41 8.27 19.34
C SER A 38 39.71 9.48 19.97
N ARG A 39 40.29 10.67 19.78
CA ARG A 39 39.74 11.95 20.24
C ARG A 39 39.64 12.92 19.07
N ALA A 40 38.61 13.76 19.07
CA ALA A 40 38.45 14.81 18.06
C ALA A 40 39.65 15.79 18.01
N SER A 41 40.42 15.90 19.11
CA SER A 41 41.67 16.66 19.16
C SER A 41 42.81 16.07 18.33
N ASP A 42 42.76 14.77 17.99
CA ASP A 42 43.84 14.09 17.26
C ASP A 42 43.85 14.45 15.77
N ASP A 43 42.67 14.61 15.18
CA ASP A 43 42.44 15.03 13.78
C ASP A 43 41.01 15.58 13.65
N PRO A 44 40.80 16.90 13.84
CA PRO A 44 39.45 17.49 13.81
C PRO A 44 38.73 17.30 12.47
N ALA A 45 39.46 17.29 11.35
CA ALA A 45 38.87 17.13 10.02
C ALA A 45 38.47 15.68 9.73
N GLY A 46 39.31 14.71 10.14
CA GLY A 46 38.97 13.29 10.09
C GLY A 46 37.80 12.94 11.00
N ALA A 47 37.78 13.47 12.23
CA ALA A 47 36.68 13.30 13.16
C ALA A 47 35.35 13.85 12.59
N ALA A 48 35.36 15.05 12.01
CA ALA A 48 34.17 15.63 11.38
C ALA A 48 33.65 14.81 10.19
N ARG A 49 34.54 14.17 9.41
CA ARG A 49 34.16 13.27 8.33
C ARG A 49 33.55 11.97 8.86
N ALA A 50 34.16 11.36 9.87
CA ALA A 50 33.65 10.14 10.50
C ALA A 50 32.26 10.36 11.14
N GLU A 51 32.07 11.49 11.83
CA GLU A 51 30.78 11.85 12.43
C GLU A 51 29.69 12.07 11.39
N ARG A 52 30.02 12.74 10.28
CA ARG A 52 29.05 12.92 9.18
C ARG A 52 28.63 11.57 8.59
N ALA A 53 29.61 10.71 8.29
CA ALA A 53 29.35 9.36 7.78
C ALA A 53 28.52 8.52 8.78
N LEU A 54 28.78 8.63 10.08
CA LEU A 54 27.99 7.97 11.13
C LEU A 54 26.54 8.48 11.17
N ALA A 55 26.34 9.79 11.05
CA ALA A 55 25.00 10.39 11.01
C ALA A 55 24.20 9.92 9.79
N ASP A 56 24.84 9.89 8.61
CA ASP A 56 24.24 9.42 7.37
C ASP A 56 23.94 7.91 7.39
N GLN A 57 24.85 7.10 7.97
CA GLN A 57 24.62 5.68 8.21
C GLN A 57 23.42 5.46 9.12
N THR A 58 23.34 6.17 10.26
CA THR A 58 22.25 6.02 11.23
C THR A 58 20.90 6.38 10.62
N ARG A 59 20.86 7.41 9.77
CA ARG A 59 19.67 7.80 9.01
C ARG A 59 19.24 6.69 8.05
N SER A 60 20.19 6.14 7.30
CA SER A 60 19.93 5.05 6.34
C SER A 60 19.48 3.76 7.04
N GLU A 61 20.06 3.41 8.18
CA GLU A 61 19.59 2.27 9.01
C GLU A 61 18.18 2.51 9.58
N GLY A 62 17.85 3.74 9.93
CA GLY A 62 16.48 4.13 10.28
C GLY A 62 15.51 3.88 9.13
N LEU A 63 15.89 4.31 7.91
CA LEU A 63 15.11 4.10 6.70
C LEU A 63 14.91 2.60 6.39
N LEU A 64 15.94 1.76 6.53
CA LEU A 64 15.82 0.30 6.36
C LEU A 64 14.79 -0.33 7.30
N ARG A 65 14.71 0.14 8.55
CA ARG A 65 13.68 -0.35 9.50
C ARG A 65 12.27 0.03 9.04
N THR A 66 12.08 1.27 8.60
CA THR A 66 10.78 1.74 8.08
C THR A 66 10.40 1.02 6.78
N LEU A 67 11.36 0.82 5.86
CA LEU A 67 11.19 0.03 4.64
C LEU A 67 10.75 -1.40 4.96
N GLY A 68 11.39 -2.07 5.92
CA GLY A 68 11.01 -3.41 6.34
C GLY A 68 9.58 -3.50 6.88
N ALA A 69 9.16 -2.51 7.68
CA ALA A 69 7.81 -2.44 8.22
C ALA A 69 6.76 -2.21 7.11
N SER A 70 7.04 -1.27 6.21
CA SER A 70 6.17 -0.93 5.08
C SER A 70 6.06 -2.10 4.08
N ARG A 71 7.19 -2.77 3.78
CA ARG A 71 7.21 -3.99 2.96
C ARG A 71 6.38 -5.11 3.57
N ASN A 72 6.46 -5.32 4.88
CA ASN A 72 5.64 -6.31 5.58
C ASN A 72 4.14 -5.98 5.41
N ALA A 73 3.75 -4.73 5.70
CA ALA A 73 2.36 -4.29 5.56
C ALA A 73 1.84 -4.46 4.12
N MET A 74 2.61 -4.05 3.12
CA MET A 74 2.24 -4.19 1.70
C MET A 74 2.19 -5.65 1.24
N SER A 75 3.08 -6.50 1.75
CA SER A 75 3.06 -7.94 1.46
C SER A 75 1.82 -8.62 2.05
N VAL A 76 1.43 -8.26 3.28
CA VAL A 76 0.20 -8.76 3.90
C VAL A 76 -1.03 -8.23 3.16
N ALA A 77 -1.03 -6.95 2.76
CA ALA A 77 -2.12 -6.36 1.96
C ALA A 77 -2.26 -7.07 0.61
N GLU A 78 -1.17 -7.25 -0.15
CA GLU A 78 -1.19 -7.91 -1.47
C GLU A 78 -1.72 -9.35 -1.36
N SER A 79 -1.22 -10.13 -0.39
CA SER A 79 -1.68 -11.50 -0.17
C SER A 79 -3.15 -11.55 0.26
N SER A 80 -3.59 -10.61 1.10
CA SER A 80 -4.98 -10.51 1.55
C SER A 80 -5.92 -10.16 0.39
N ILE A 81 -5.52 -9.24 -0.50
CA ILE A 81 -6.27 -8.94 -1.72
C ILE A 81 -6.33 -10.17 -2.64
N GLY A 82 -5.24 -10.94 -2.75
CA GLY A 82 -5.24 -12.22 -3.45
C GLY A 82 -6.31 -13.18 -2.93
N ASN A 83 -6.35 -13.40 -1.61
CA ASN A 83 -7.37 -14.23 -0.97
C ASN A 83 -8.78 -13.69 -1.22
N ALA A 84 -8.96 -12.37 -1.22
CA ALA A 84 -10.24 -11.74 -1.49
C ALA A 84 -10.72 -11.97 -2.92
N ILE A 85 -9.82 -11.89 -3.90
CA ILE A 85 -10.11 -12.18 -5.30
C ILE A 85 -10.65 -13.61 -5.44
N ASP A 86 -10.02 -14.59 -4.78
CA ASP A 86 -10.46 -15.99 -4.81
C ASP A 86 -11.85 -16.17 -4.17
N LEU A 87 -12.11 -15.47 -3.06
CA LEU A 87 -13.43 -15.46 -2.41
C LEU A 87 -14.51 -14.86 -3.29
N VAL A 88 -14.23 -13.74 -3.97
CA VAL A 88 -15.17 -13.11 -4.90
C VAL A 88 -15.41 -13.98 -6.13
N GLN A 89 -14.39 -14.66 -6.66
CA GLN A 89 -14.56 -15.64 -7.74
C GLN A 89 -15.47 -16.80 -7.30
N THR A 90 -15.28 -17.33 -6.09
CA THR A 90 -16.15 -18.38 -5.54
C THR A 90 -17.60 -17.87 -5.34
N ALA A 91 -17.77 -16.62 -4.92
CA ALA A 91 -19.08 -15.99 -4.84
C ALA A 91 -19.73 -15.89 -6.22
N ARG A 92 -18.97 -15.47 -7.24
CA ARG A 92 -19.42 -15.41 -8.63
C ARG A 92 -19.87 -16.78 -9.15
N GLU A 93 -19.10 -17.84 -8.91
CA GLU A 93 -19.49 -19.22 -9.26
C GLU A 93 -20.82 -19.62 -8.60
N THR A 94 -20.96 -19.30 -7.31
CA THR A 94 -22.19 -19.56 -6.54
C THR A 94 -23.37 -18.76 -7.11
N LEU A 95 -23.16 -17.53 -7.56
CA LEU A 95 -24.18 -16.73 -8.25
C LEU A 95 -24.58 -17.32 -9.61
N VAL A 96 -23.63 -17.82 -10.39
CA VAL A 96 -23.92 -18.49 -11.67
C VAL A 96 -24.79 -19.73 -11.43
N GLU A 97 -24.47 -20.51 -10.40
CA GLU A 97 -25.30 -21.66 -9.98
C GLU A 97 -26.70 -21.21 -9.57
N ALA A 98 -26.81 -20.15 -8.77
CA ALA A 98 -28.08 -19.53 -8.40
C ALA A 98 -28.85 -18.97 -9.60
N GLY A 99 -28.20 -18.67 -10.72
CA GLY A 99 -28.82 -18.24 -11.97
C GLY A 99 -29.65 -19.31 -12.67
N ASN A 100 -29.55 -20.59 -12.27
CA ASN A 100 -30.28 -21.68 -12.90
C ASN A 100 -31.79 -21.56 -12.68
N GLY A 101 -32.56 -21.33 -13.75
CA GLY A 101 -34.01 -21.12 -13.68
C GLY A 101 -34.83 -22.34 -13.23
N ALA A 102 -34.27 -23.56 -13.29
CA ALA A 102 -34.95 -24.79 -12.86
C ALA A 102 -34.85 -25.08 -11.35
N MET A 103 -34.11 -24.25 -10.61
CA MET A 103 -33.77 -24.46 -9.20
C MET A 103 -34.90 -23.99 -8.28
N ASN A 104 -35.20 -24.80 -7.25
CA ASN A 104 -36.26 -24.51 -6.27
C ASN A 104 -35.81 -23.50 -5.21
N ASP A 105 -36.75 -23.02 -4.40
CA ASP A 105 -36.48 -21.98 -3.37
C ASP A 105 -35.59 -22.46 -2.23
N SER A 106 -35.73 -23.72 -1.82
CA SER A 106 -34.91 -24.30 -0.74
C SER A 106 -33.44 -24.36 -1.13
N ASP A 107 -33.16 -24.80 -2.37
CA ASP A 107 -31.78 -24.87 -2.89
C ASP A 107 -31.18 -23.46 -3.00
N ARG A 108 -31.99 -22.45 -3.33
CA ARG A 108 -31.53 -21.05 -3.45
C ARG A 108 -31.21 -20.44 -2.10
N ALA A 109 -31.98 -20.78 -1.07
CA ALA A 109 -31.67 -20.38 0.29
C ALA A 109 -30.33 -20.95 0.76
N LEU A 110 -29.99 -22.20 0.40
CA LEU A 110 -28.68 -22.79 0.70
C LEU A 110 -27.53 -22.05 0.01
N LEU A 111 -27.70 -21.63 -1.26
CA LEU A 111 -26.70 -20.80 -1.93
C LEU A 111 -26.59 -19.40 -1.31
N ALA A 112 -27.70 -18.81 -0.86
CA ALA A 112 -27.69 -17.55 -0.13
C ALA A 112 -26.89 -17.66 1.18
N ASP A 113 -27.06 -18.76 1.93
CA ASP A 113 -26.26 -19.04 3.13
C ASP A 113 -24.76 -19.19 2.81
N ARG A 114 -24.42 -19.86 1.71
CA ARG A 114 -23.03 -19.94 1.23
C ARG A 114 -22.46 -18.56 0.89
N LEU A 115 -23.22 -17.70 0.20
CA LEU A 115 -22.81 -16.33 -0.09
C LEU A 115 -22.63 -15.50 1.18
N LYS A 116 -23.48 -15.71 2.18
CA LYS A 116 -23.35 -15.05 3.49
C LYS A 116 -22.06 -15.47 4.21
N GLN A 117 -21.68 -16.75 4.13
CA GLN A 117 -20.40 -17.22 4.67
C GLN A 117 -19.20 -16.60 3.93
N LEU A 118 -19.26 -16.54 2.59
CA LEU A 118 -18.23 -15.88 1.77
C LEU A 118 -18.11 -14.38 2.09
N LYS A 119 -19.23 -13.67 2.27
CA LYS A 119 -19.26 -12.28 2.73
C LYS A 119 -18.57 -12.14 4.10
N GLY A 120 -18.85 -13.04 5.04
CA GLY A 120 -18.21 -13.05 6.36
C GLY A 120 -16.70 -13.23 6.28
N GLN A 121 -16.24 -14.16 5.42
CA GLN A 121 -14.81 -14.36 5.17
C GLN A 121 -14.16 -13.13 4.52
N LEU A 122 -14.82 -12.51 3.53
CA LEU A 122 -14.35 -11.27 2.92
C LEU A 122 -14.22 -10.14 3.93
N LEU A 123 -15.17 -10.02 4.87
CA LEU A 123 -15.08 -9.03 5.94
C LEU A 123 -13.89 -9.30 6.89
N SER A 124 -13.61 -10.57 7.19
CA SER A 124 -12.40 -10.94 7.93
C SER A 124 -11.12 -10.56 7.18
N VAL A 125 -11.08 -10.78 5.86
CA VAL A 125 -9.94 -10.38 5.01
C VAL A 125 -9.78 -8.86 4.98
N ALA A 126 -10.88 -8.11 4.84
CA ALA A 126 -10.85 -6.64 4.85
C ALA A 126 -10.37 -6.04 6.18
N ASN A 127 -10.47 -6.80 7.28
CA ASN A 127 -10.00 -6.43 8.62
C ASN A 127 -8.65 -7.06 8.99
N THR A 128 -7.88 -7.58 8.02
CA THR A 128 -6.58 -8.22 8.28
C THR A 128 -5.59 -7.28 8.98
N GLU A 129 -4.83 -7.83 9.93
CA GLU A 129 -3.78 -7.15 10.69
C GLU A 129 -2.39 -7.54 10.18
N ASP A 130 -1.41 -6.64 10.35
CA ASP A 130 -0.01 -6.83 9.94
C ASP A 130 0.85 -7.64 10.93
N GLY A 131 0.24 -8.14 12.02
CA GLY A 131 0.89 -8.87 13.11
C GLY A 131 1.45 -8.00 14.24
N THR A 132 1.43 -6.67 14.08
CA THR A 132 1.80 -5.69 15.13
C THR A 132 0.58 -5.02 15.77
N GLY A 133 -0.63 -5.40 15.34
CA GLY A 133 -1.91 -4.86 15.80
C GLY A 133 -2.47 -3.75 14.91
N HIS A 134 -1.80 -3.43 13.80
CA HIS A 134 -2.30 -2.44 12.83
C HIS A 134 -3.02 -3.13 11.67
N HIS A 135 -4.12 -2.53 11.21
CA HIS A 135 -4.89 -3.05 10.08
C HIS A 135 -4.33 -2.57 8.75
N VAL A 136 -4.08 -3.50 7.84
CA VAL A 136 -3.44 -3.19 6.54
C VAL A 136 -4.35 -2.41 5.59
N PHE A 137 -5.67 -2.40 5.81
CA PHE A 137 -6.67 -1.68 5.01
C PHE A 137 -7.26 -0.46 5.73
N GLY A 138 -6.55 0.08 6.74
CA GLY A 138 -7.02 1.20 7.57
C GLY A 138 -6.83 2.61 6.99
N GLY A 139 -6.35 2.74 5.74
CA GLY A 139 -6.11 4.06 5.12
C GLY A 139 -5.07 4.87 5.87
N GLN A 140 -5.35 6.11 6.28
CA GLN A 140 -4.36 6.99 6.92
C GLN A 140 -3.96 6.61 8.37
N GLY A 141 -4.40 5.45 8.85
CA GLY A 141 -4.04 4.90 10.16
C GLY A 141 -5.16 5.06 11.17
N ASN A 142 -5.60 3.94 11.74
CA ASN A 142 -6.47 3.86 12.91
C ASN A 142 -6.12 2.57 13.67
N ASP A 143 -6.08 2.63 15.01
CA ASP A 143 -5.96 1.47 15.90
C ASP A 143 -7.32 0.74 16.10
N HIS A 144 -8.27 1.02 15.23
CA HIS A 144 -9.63 0.47 15.26
C HIS A 144 -9.89 -0.37 14.03
N VAL A 145 -10.74 -1.38 14.18
CA VAL A 145 -11.19 -2.26 13.11
C VAL A 145 -11.80 -1.40 11.99
N PRO A 146 -11.24 -1.42 10.76
CA PRO A 146 -11.61 -0.48 9.71
C PRO A 146 -12.99 -0.73 9.12
N PHE A 147 -13.47 -1.97 9.12
CA PHE A 147 -14.77 -2.34 8.56
C PHE A 147 -15.70 -2.88 9.62
N ALA A 148 -16.75 -2.12 9.92
CA ALA A 148 -17.80 -2.51 10.85
C ALA A 148 -19.07 -2.96 10.11
N ASN A 149 -19.73 -3.98 10.64
CA ASN A 149 -21.00 -4.45 10.11
C ASN A 149 -22.12 -3.50 10.55
N ALA A 150 -22.82 -2.89 9.58
CA ALA A 150 -23.94 -1.96 9.82
C ALA A 150 -25.32 -2.66 9.82
N GLY A 151 -25.34 -3.99 9.84
CA GLY A 151 -26.55 -4.80 9.68
C GLY A 151 -26.77 -5.16 8.21
N ILE A 152 -27.08 -4.16 7.38
CA ILE A 152 -27.03 -4.23 5.91
C ILE A 152 -25.83 -3.40 5.47
N GLY A 153 -24.96 -3.99 4.65
CA GLY A 153 -23.72 -3.38 4.22
C GLY A 153 -22.64 -3.31 5.29
N VAL A 154 -21.56 -2.64 4.95
CA VAL A 154 -20.37 -2.47 5.78
C VAL A 154 -19.95 -1.01 5.72
N GLU A 155 -19.72 -0.42 6.90
CA GLU A 155 -19.25 0.96 7.03
C GLU A 155 -17.74 0.97 7.24
N TYR A 156 -17.06 1.88 6.55
CA TYR A 156 -15.66 2.15 6.77
C TYR A 156 -15.48 3.16 7.92
N GLN A 157 -14.83 2.71 8.98
CA GLN A 157 -14.52 3.50 10.18
C GLN A 157 -13.06 4.00 10.19
N GLY A 158 -12.33 3.78 9.10
CA GLY A 158 -10.98 4.31 8.89
C GLY A 158 -10.98 5.76 8.39
N THR A 159 -9.79 6.36 8.33
CA THR A 159 -9.59 7.62 7.61
C THR A 159 -9.23 7.32 6.15
N PRO A 160 -10.02 7.76 5.16
CA PRO A 160 -9.74 7.48 3.74
C PRO A 160 -8.42 8.05 3.25
N GLY A 161 -7.88 7.44 2.20
CA GLY A 161 -6.62 7.84 1.56
C GLY A 161 -5.39 7.19 2.16
N GLN A 162 -4.24 7.51 1.56
CA GLN A 162 -2.93 7.02 1.97
C GLN A 162 -2.24 8.07 2.85
N ALA A 163 -1.63 7.65 3.96
CA ALA A 163 -0.80 8.53 4.74
C ALA A 163 0.44 8.89 3.91
N ALA A 164 0.51 10.12 3.39
CA ALA A 164 1.68 10.58 2.67
C ALA A 164 2.89 10.56 3.61
N GLY A 165 3.89 9.73 3.28
CA GLY A 165 5.15 9.72 3.99
C GLY A 165 5.76 11.13 4.01
N SER A 166 6.13 11.62 5.19
CA SER A 166 6.82 12.91 5.40
C SER A 166 8.25 12.95 4.79
N LEU A 167 8.71 11.84 4.23
CA LEU A 167 9.99 11.70 3.58
C LEU A 167 9.80 11.74 2.05
N SER A 168 10.84 12.15 1.33
CA SER A 168 10.90 12.19 -0.13
C SER A 168 10.62 10.85 -0.85
N GLU A 169 10.40 9.78 -0.10
CA GLU A 169 9.99 8.45 -0.54
C GLU A 169 8.74 8.04 0.24
N ASP A 170 7.65 7.79 -0.50
CA ASP A 170 6.37 7.37 0.07
C ASP A 170 6.47 5.91 0.53
N LEU A 171 6.34 5.69 1.84
CA LEU A 171 6.43 4.38 2.47
C LEU A 171 5.08 4.07 3.13
N PRO A 172 4.08 3.65 2.34
CA PRO A 172 2.74 3.40 2.86
C PRO A 172 2.79 2.24 3.87
N MET A 173 2.19 2.45 5.03
CA MET A 173 2.05 1.43 6.08
C MET A 173 0.70 0.70 6.02
N SER A 174 -0.13 1.07 5.05
CA SER A 174 -1.53 0.67 4.92
C SER A 174 -2.00 0.94 3.49
N VAL A 175 -3.16 0.40 3.15
CA VAL A 175 -3.87 0.63 1.89
C VAL A 175 -5.18 1.35 2.20
N ASP A 176 -5.62 2.22 1.29
CA ASP A 176 -6.96 2.82 1.32
C ASP A 176 -8.03 1.74 1.14
N GLY A 177 -8.53 1.23 2.26
CA GLY A 177 -9.56 0.20 2.28
C GLY A 177 -10.90 0.70 1.75
N GLU A 178 -11.26 1.97 1.97
CA GLU A 178 -12.53 2.51 1.47
C GLU A 178 -12.57 2.46 -0.06
N ALA A 179 -11.48 2.94 -0.69
CA ALA A 179 -11.34 2.90 -2.14
C ALA A 179 -11.37 1.47 -2.69
N LEU A 180 -10.71 0.54 -1.98
CA LEU A 180 -10.55 -0.85 -2.39
C LEU A 180 -11.84 -1.67 -2.29
N TRP A 181 -12.60 -1.51 -1.20
CA TRP A 181 -13.72 -2.39 -0.84
C TRP A 181 -15.10 -1.77 -1.08
N LEU A 182 -15.21 -0.43 -1.01
CA LEU A 182 -16.50 0.29 -1.01
C LEU A 182 -16.72 1.19 -2.23
N LYS A 183 -15.68 1.45 -3.04
CA LYS A 183 -15.72 2.41 -4.14
C LYS A 183 -15.38 1.80 -5.50
N ALA A 184 -15.74 0.53 -5.72
CA ALA A 184 -15.69 -0.02 -7.07
C ALA A 184 -16.65 0.76 -8.00
N ARG A 185 -16.43 0.68 -9.31
CA ARG A 185 -17.35 1.28 -10.28
C ARG A 185 -18.66 0.52 -10.31
N THR A 186 -19.79 1.23 -10.33
CA THR A 186 -21.10 0.60 -10.49
C THR A 186 -21.37 0.18 -11.93
N GLY A 187 -22.35 -0.72 -12.12
CA GLY A 187 -22.80 -1.08 -13.46
C GLY A 187 -21.75 -1.82 -14.27
N ASN A 188 -21.68 -1.57 -15.58
CA ASN A 188 -20.68 -2.20 -16.45
C ASN A 188 -19.33 -1.44 -16.47
N GLY A 189 -19.12 -0.52 -15.53
CA GLY A 189 -17.96 0.37 -15.45
C GLY A 189 -18.11 1.68 -16.24
N VAL A 190 -19.12 1.78 -17.12
CA VAL A 190 -19.45 3.00 -17.89
C VAL A 190 -20.82 3.54 -17.48
N PHE A 191 -21.82 2.67 -17.36
CA PHE A 191 -23.15 3.00 -16.89
C PHE A 191 -23.74 1.84 -16.07
N GLU A 192 -24.68 2.18 -15.19
CA GLU A 192 -25.47 1.24 -14.42
C GLU A 192 -26.88 1.14 -14.96
N THR A 193 -27.47 -0.06 -14.83
CA THR A 193 -28.87 -0.31 -15.17
C THR A 193 -29.63 -0.76 -13.92
N ASP A 194 -30.76 -0.13 -13.69
CA ASP A 194 -31.70 -0.49 -12.63
C ASP A 194 -33.13 -0.60 -13.16
N ARG A 195 -34.00 -1.19 -12.35
CA ARG A 195 -35.41 -1.41 -12.66
C ARG A 195 -36.27 -1.09 -11.45
N GLN A 196 -37.40 -0.47 -11.72
CA GLN A 196 -38.49 -0.28 -10.80
C GLN A 196 -39.74 -0.82 -11.48
N VAL A 197 -40.12 -2.04 -11.10
CA VAL A 197 -41.16 -2.82 -11.79
C VAL A 197 -42.27 -3.21 -10.81
N ASP A 198 -43.46 -3.48 -11.36
CA ASP A 198 -44.54 -4.07 -10.60
C ASP A 198 -44.16 -5.48 -10.11
N PRO A 199 -44.58 -5.94 -8.91
CA PRO A 199 -44.29 -7.29 -8.42
C PRO A 199 -44.76 -8.44 -9.32
N SER A 200 -45.72 -8.19 -10.21
CA SER A 200 -46.17 -9.16 -11.22
C SER A 200 -45.31 -9.19 -12.50
N SER A 201 -44.44 -8.20 -12.69
CA SER A 201 -43.55 -8.11 -13.84
C SER A 201 -42.37 -9.06 -13.72
N THR A 202 -42.07 -9.77 -14.80
CA THR A 202 -40.89 -10.64 -14.91
C THR A 202 -39.77 -10.01 -15.73
N ALA A 203 -39.93 -8.76 -16.16
CA ALA A 203 -38.99 -8.06 -17.01
C ALA A 203 -37.74 -7.62 -16.23
N TRP A 204 -36.57 -8.13 -16.62
CA TRP A 204 -35.26 -7.76 -16.06
C TRP A 204 -34.38 -7.15 -17.14
N VAL A 205 -33.44 -6.30 -16.71
CA VAL A 205 -32.56 -5.54 -17.60
C VAL A 205 -31.15 -6.10 -17.55
N SER A 206 -30.56 -6.26 -18.73
CA SER A 206 -29.17 -6.70 -18.85
C SER A 206 -28.20 -5.67 -18.25
N ALA A 207 -26.96 -6.11 -18.01
CA ALA A 207 -25.83 -5.27 -17.69
C ALA A 207 -25.66 -4.07 -18.65
N GLY A 208 -26.02 -4.28 -19.91
CA GLY A 208 -25.76 -3.38 -21.02
C GLY A 208 -24.30 -3.38 -21.46
N GLN A 209 -24.07 -2.89 -22.67
CA GLN A 209 -22.74 -2.74 -23.26
C GLN A 209 -22.67 -1.44 -24.06
N VAL A 210 -21.47 -0.87 -24.17
CA VAL A 210 -21.20 0.26 -25.05
C VAL A 210 -21.04 -0.25 -26.48
N SER A 211 -21.96 0.15 -27.37
CA SER A 211 -21.92 -0.22 -28.78
C SER A 211 -21.15 0.79 -29.64
N ASP A 212 -21.21 2.08 -29.28
CA ASP A 212 -20.46 3.15 -29.92
C ASP A 212 -20.04 4.21 -28.89
N PRO A 213 -18.74 4.25 -28.50
CA PRO A 213 -18.23 5.21 -27.54
C PRO A 213 -18.41 6.68 -27.94
N ALA A 214 -18.41 6.99 -29.24
CA ALA A 214 -18.52 8.38 -29.72
C ALA A 214 -19.97 8.91 -29.60
N ALA A 215 -20.95 8.02 -29.53
CA ALA A 215 -22.36 8.34 -29.39
C ALA A 215 -22.84 8.36 -27.93
N LEU A 216 -21.96 8.14 -26.95
CA LEU A 216 -22.30 8.26 -25.53
C LEU A 216 -22.52 9.73 -25.16
N THR A 217 -23.76 10.09 -24.92
CA THR A 217 -24.17 11.47 -24.57
C THR A 217 -24.52 11.65 -23.11
N LEU A 218 -24.53 10.57 -22.32
CA LEU A 218 -24.93 10.62 -20.91
C LEU A 218 -23.81 11.24 -20.07
N THR A 219 -24.13 12.33 -19.36
CA THR A 219 -23.22 13.05 -18.46
C THR A 219 -23.67 12.87 -17.01
N ASP A 220 -22.78 13.14 -16.04
CA ASP A 220 -23.09 13.08 -14.61
C ASP A 220 -24.37 13.86 -14.25
N GLY A 221 -25.23 13.20 -13.47
CA GLY A 221 -26.54 13.73 -13.07
C GLY A 221 -27.65 13.58 -14.11
N GLN A 222 -27.36 13.05 -15.30
CA GLN A 222 -28.37 12.68 -16.29
C GLN A 222 -28.69 11.19 -16.23
N ARG A 223 -29.89 10.80 -16.67
CA ARG A 223 -30.28 9.40 -16.77
C ARG A 223 -31.26 9.13 -17.90
N TYR A 224 -31.18 7.97 -18.52
CA TYR A 224 -32.28 7.51 -19.38
C TYR A 224 -33.30 6.77 -18.53
N GLU A 225 -34.58 7.10 -18.70
CA GLU A 225 -35.72 6.38 -18.14
C GLU A 225 -36.53 5.76 -19.27
N ILE A 226 -36.58 4.43 -19.29
CA ILE A 226 -37.40 3.64 -20.19
C ILE A 226 -38.69 3.32 -19.44
N THR A 227 -39.83 3.79 -19.96
CA THR A 227 -41.15 3.54 -19.34
C THR A 227 -42.00 2.67 -20.24
N PHE A 228 -42.59 1.62 -19.70
CA PHE A 228 -43.54 0.78 -20.42
C PHE A 228 -44.94 1.37 -20.35
N ASP A 229 -45.44 1.91 -21.46
CA ASP A 229 -46.81 2.41 -21.58
C ASP A 229 -47.82 1.25 -21.67
N THR A 230 -47.38 0.15 -22.29
CA THR A 230 -48.14 -1.11 -22.42
C THR A 230 -47.17 -2.29 -22.37
N PRO A 231 -47.62 -3.54 -22.13
CA PRO A 231 -46.74 -4.71 -22.14
C PRO A 231 -45.94 -4.94 -23.44
N THR A 232 -46.30 -4.27 -24.53
CA THR A 232 -45.67 -4.44 -25.85
C THR A 232 -45.05 -3.15 -26.39
N ARG A 233 -45.09 -2.04 -25.63
CA ARG A 233 -44.55 -0.75 -26.08
C ARG A 233 -43.93 0.03 -24.94
N TYR A 234 -42.82 0.69 -25.23
CA TYR A 234 -42.10 1.54 -24.29
C TYR A 234 -41.73 2.88 -24.92
N SER A 235 -41.45 3.86 -24.08
CA SER A 235 -40.90 5.16 -24.43
C SER A 235 -39.56 5.36 -23.71
N VAL A 236 -38.64 6.12 -24.32
CA VAL A 236 -37.31 6.41 -23.74
C VAL A 236 -37.18 7.90 -23.53
N ASN A 237 -36.94 8.34 -22.30
CA ASN A 237 -36.74 9.75 -21.98
C ASN A 237 -35.36 9.96 -21.36
N LEU A 238 -34.67 11.03 -21.77
CA LEU A 238 -33.51 11.55 -21.07
C LEU A 238 -33.99 12.52 -19.99
N ILE A 239 -33.69 12.20 -18.75
CA ILE A 239 -33.87 13.09 -17.61
C ILE A 239 -32.57 13.85 -17.41
N GLY A 240 -32.62 15.18 -17.60
CA GLY A 240 -31.50 16.08 -17.37
C GLY A 240 -31.16 16.23 -15.90
N SER A 241 -30.01 16.86 -15.61
CA SER A 241 -29.57 17.18 -14.25
C SER A 241 -30.45 18.23 -13.55
N ASP A 242 -31.25 18.96 -14.33
CA ASP A 242 -32.31 19.87 -13.90
C ASP A 242 -33.65 19.15 -13.64
N GLY A 243 -33.72 17.84 -13.86
CA GLY A 243 -34.93 17.03 -13.75
C GLY A 243 -35.86 17.12 -14.97
N LEU A 244 -35.47 17.85 -16.03
CA LEU A 244 -36.29 17.98 -17.22
C LEU A 244 -36.29 16.67 -18.02
N SER A 245 -37.48 16.16 -18.33
CA SER A 245 -37.66 14.96 -19.15
C SER A 245 -37.77 15.33 -20.63
N THR A 246 -36.87 14.79 -21.45
CA THR A 246 -36.83 15.00 -22.90
C THR A 246 -36.95 13.66 -23.64
N PRO A 247 -37.85 13.51 -24.62
CA PRO A 247 -38.00 12.26 -25.35
C PRO A 247 -36.78 11.96 -26.23
N VAL A 248 -36.38 10.69 -26.32
CA VAL A 248 -35.26 10.24 -27.15
C VAL A 248 -35.70 9.06 -28.01
N PRO A 249 -35.79 9.20 -29.35
CA PRO A 249 -35.44 10.38 -30.15
C PRO A 249 -36.45 11.53 -30.01
N ASP A 250 -36.00 12.76 -30.28
CA ASP A 250 -36.84 13.97 -30.37
C ASP A 250 -37.75 13.88 -31.61
N ALA A 251 -38.80 13.08 -31.51
CA ALA A 251 -39.74 12.77 -32.57
C ALA A 251 -41.18 12.82 -32.06
N ALA A 252 -42.13 13.12 -32.96
CA ALA A 252 -43.56 13.22 -32.66
C ALA A 252 -44.18 11.93 -32.08
N SER A 253 -43.49 10.79 -32.17
CA SER A 253 -43.86 9.54 -31.51
C SER A 253 -42.63 8.88 -30.88
N ASN A 254 -42.43 9.11 -29.59
CA ASN A 254 -41.46 8.41 -28.76
C ASN A 254 -42.05 7.09 -28.24
N SER A 255 -42.39 6.18 -29.14
CA SER A 255 -42.99 4.89 -28.77
C SER A 255 -42.42 3.78 -29.62
N HIS A 256 -41.75 2.85 -28.96
CA HIS A 256 -41.05 1.73 -29.56
C HIS A 256 -41.79 0.41 -29.27
N GLY A 257 -41.69 -0.55 -30.18
CA GLY A 257 -42.19 -1.90 -29.95
C GLY A 257 -41.26 -2.67 -29.03
N TYR A 258 -41.82 -3.40 -28.06
CA TYR A 258 -41.09 -4.28 -27.18
C TYR A 258 -41.16 -5.73 -27.66
N ALA A 259 -40.00 -6.37 -27.76
CA ALA A 259 -39.87 -7.81 -27.82
C ALA A 259 -38.84 -8.26 -26.78
N SER A 260 -39.18 -9.28 -26.00
CA SER A 260 -38.29 -9.79 -24.96
C SER A 260 -36.94 -10.22 -25.55
N GLY A 261 -35.86 -9.70 -24.95
CA GLY A 261 -34.49 -10.02 -25.34
C GLY A 261 -33.94 -9.21 -26.51
N THR A 262 -34.75 -8.36 -27.15
CA THR A 262 -34.25 -7.47 -28.21
C THR A 262 -33.62 -6.20 -27.61
N PRO A 263 -32.55 -5.65 -28.24
CA PRO A 263 -31.97 -4.38 -27.81
C PRO A 263 -32.98 -3.23 -27.84
N ILE A 264 -32.97 -2.42 -26.79
CA ILE A 264 -33.80 -1.23 -26.66
C ILE A 264 -33.29 -0.16 -27.64
N ALA A 265 -34.15 0.22 -28.58
CA ALA A 265 -33.95 1.38 -29.45
C ALA A 265 -34.09 2.71 -28.67
N GLY A 266 -33.43 3.77 -29.15
CA GLY A 266 -33.49 5.11 -28.54
C GLY A 266 -32.37 5.39 -27.53
N LEU A 267 -31.35 4.53 -27.44
CA LEU A 267 -30.19 4.70 -26.57
C LEU A 267 -28.93 4.99 -27.40
N PRO A 268 -28.45 6.26 -27.45
CA PRO A 268 -27.23 6.61 -28.17
C PRO A 268 -26.00 5.91 -27.60
N GLY A 269 -25.23 5.22 -28.44
CA GLY A 269 -23.96 4.57 -28.05
C GLY A 269 -24.06 3.38 -27.11
N MET A 270 -25.27 2.98 -26.72
CA MET A 270 -25.53 1.93 -25.74
C MET A 270 -26.42 0.84 -26.32
N SER A 271 -26.17 -0.40 -25.91
CA SER A 271 -27.05 -1.54 -26.18
C SER A 271 -27.45 -2.18 -24.86
N VAL A 272 -28.73 -2.11 -24.55
CA VAL A 272 -29.34 -2.71 -23.34
C VAL A 272 -30.50 -3.58 -23.78
N ASN A 273 -30.61 -4.78 -23.23
CA ASN A 273 -31.70 -5.71 -23.51
C ASN A 273 -32.59 -5.83 -22.27
N ILE A 274 -33.90 -5.82 -22.47
CA ILE A 274 -34.88 -6.15 -21.44
C ILE A 274 -35.51 -7.49 -21.80
N THR A 275 -35.53 -8.42 -20.84
CA THR A 275 -36.00 -9.81 -21.05
C THR A 275 -37.09 -10.13 -20.04
N GLY A 276 -38.18 -10.77 -20.49
CA GLY A 276 -39.33 -11.13 -19.65
C GLY A 276 -40.61 -10.39 -20.04
N ALA A 277 -41.70 -10.67 -19.32
CA ALA A 277 -42.97 -9.99 -19.53
C ALA A 277 -43.02 -8.70 -18.69
N ALA A 278 -43.08 -7.56 -19.37
CA ALA A 278 -43.23 -6.24 -18.76
C ALA A 278 -44.70 -5.90 -18.53
N VAL A 279 -44.97 -5.08 -17.53
CA VAL A 279 -46.29 -4.55 -17.18
C VAL A 279 -46.32 -3.05 -17.45
N ALA A 280 -47.49 -2.52 -17.78
CA ALA A 280 -47.66 -1.08 -17.96
C ALA A 280 -47.32 -0.35 -16.64
N GLY A 281 -46.45 0.65 -16.72
CA GLY A 281 -45.91 1.38 -15.57
C GLY A 281 -44.52 0.93 -15.12
N ASP A 282 -43.99 -0.18 -15.65
CA ASP A 282 -42.61 -0.60 -15.38
C ASP A 282 -41.62 0.46 -15.88
N LYS A 283 -40.59 0.72 -15.06
CA LYS A 283 -39.52 1.67 -15.36
C LYS A 283 -38.16 1.02 -15.29
N PHE A 284 -37.28 1.37 -16.23
CA PHE A 284 -35.89 0.97 -16.23
C PHE A 284 -35.01 2.20 -16.39
N THR A 285 -33.98 2.32 -15.56
CA THR A 285 -33.10 3.48 -15.55
C THR A 285 -31.70 3.09 -16.00
N ILE A 286 -31.06 4.03 -16.69
CA ILE A 286 -29.66 3.93 -17.09
C ILE A 286 -28.96 5.21 -16.65
N GLU A 287 -27.98 5.06 -15.77
CA GLU A 287 -27.25 6.15 -15.12
C GLU A 287 -25.75 5.99 -15.34
N PRO A 288 -24.95 7.08 -15.40
CA PRO A 288 -23.50 6.98 -15.48
C PRO A 288 -22.93 6.16 -14.31
N SER A 289 -21.87 5.39 -14.59
CA SER A 289 -21.18 4.62 -13.56
C SER A 289 -20.51 5.57 -12.57
N SER A 290 -20.67 5.28 -11.28
CA SER A 290 -20.06 6.06 -10.19
C SER A 290 -19.21 5.15 -9.29
N PRO A 291 -18.21 5.69 -8.57
CA PRO A 291 -17.36 4.93 -7.66
C PRO A 291 -18.05 4.74 -6.30
N GLY A 292 -19.21 4.08 -6.29
CA GLY A 292 -20.04 3.87 -5.10
C GLY A 292 -20.40 2.40 -4.84
N LEU A 293 -19.77 1.45 -5.53
CA LEU A 293 -20.08 0.04 -5.38
C LEU A 293 -19.27 -0.61 -4.25
N SER A 294 -19.98 -1.03 -3.21
CA SER A 294 -19.47 -1.89 -2.14
C SER A 294 -19.61 -3.36 -2.49
N VAL A 295 -18.53 -4.14 -2.29
CA VAL A 295 -18.58 -5.60 -2.43
C VAL A 295 -19.60 -6.22 -1.48
N PHE A 296 -19.73 -5.66 -0.28
CA PHE A 296 -20.62 -6.18 0.75
C PHE A 296 -22.07 -5.91 0.38
N ASP A 297 -22.37 -4.73 -0.18
CA ASP A 297 -23.72 -4.34 -0.60
C ASP A 297 -24.13 -5.11 -1.87
N ALA A 298 -23.17 -5.41 -2.75
CA ALA A 298 -23.40 -6.28 -3.91
C ALA A 298 -23.80 -7.70 -3.46
N LEU A 299 -23.11 -8.27 -2.46
CA LEU A 299 -23.44 -9.59 -1.92
C LEU A 299 -24.76 -9.57 -1.14
N ASP A 300 -25.00 -8.57 -0.29
CA ASP A 300 -26.24 -8.47 0.50
C ASP A 300 -27.48 -8.40 -0.39
N ARG A 301 -27.46 -7.57 -1.45
CA ARG A 301 -28.59 -7.48 -2.39
C ARG A 301 -28.94 -8.84 -3.00
N VAL A 302 -27.95 -9.68 -3.27
CA VAL A 302 -28.15 -11.02 -3.83
C VAL A 302 -28.64 -11.99 -2.76
N ILE A 303 -28.04 -11.96 -1.57
CA ILE A 303 -28.42 -12.79 -0.42
C ILE A 303 -29.89 -12.52 -0.05
N ASP A 304 -30.30 -11.25 -0.02
CA ASP A 304 -31.66 -10.85 0.33
C ASP A 304 -32.70 -11.38 -0.65
N VAL A 305 -32.40 -11.36 -1.95
CA VAL A 305 -33.32 -11.87 -2.99
C VAL A 305 -33.35 -13.39 -3.02
N LEU A 306 -32.20 -14.06 -2.89
CA LEU A 306 -32.12 -15.52 -2.98
C LEU A 306 -32.61 -16.23 -1.70
N GLY A 307 -32.37 -15.62 -0.53
CA GLY A 307 -32.76 -16.15 0.78
C GLY A 307 -34.09 -15.60 1.31
N SER A 308 -34.83 -14.84 0.50
CA SER A 308 -36.06 -14.17 0.93
C SER A 308 -37.11 -15.19 1.43
N THR A 309 -37.61 -14.96 2.64
CA THR A 309 -38.76 -15.66 3.22
C THR A 309 -40.01 -14.76 3.29
N ALA A 310 -40.03 -13.69 2.50
CA ALA A 310 -41.11 -12.72 2.49
C ALA A 310 -42.45 -13.34 2.07
N THR A 311 -43.55 -12.76 2.57
CA THR A 311 -44.93 -13.19 2.26
C THR A 311 -45.24 -13.16 0.75
N VAL A 312 -44.60 -12.25 0.02
CA VAL A 312 -44.56 -12.24 -1.45
C VAL A 312 -43.13 -12.58 -1.86
N PRO A 313 -42.86 -13.83 -2.26
CA PRO A 313 -41.51 -14.22 -2.64
C PRO A 313 -41.10 -13.54 -3.95
N PRO A 314 -39.81 -13.24 -4.13
CA PRO A 314 -39.28 -12.70 -5.39
C PRO A 314 -39.63 -13.60 -6.57
N ASN A 315 -40.13 -13.00 -7.64
CA ASN A 315 -40.51 -13.72 -8.86
C ASN A 315 -39.27 -14.08 -9.70
N ALA A 316 -39.47 -14.79 -10.81
CA ALA A 316 -38.36 -15.20 -11.68
C ALA A 316 -37.55 -14.02 -12.25
N GLY A 317 -38.20 -12.89 -12.52
CA GLY A 317 -37.55 -11.66 -12.96
C GLY A 317 -36.71 -11.01 -11.87
N ASP A 318 -37.18 -10.97 -10.61
CA ASP A 318 -36.41 -10.45 -9.46
C ASP A 318 -35.11 -11.21 -9.28
N ARG A 319 -35.18 -12.53 -9.35
CA ARG A 319 -34.01 -13.41 -9.22
C ARG A 319 -33.06 -13.24 -10.39
N ALA A 320 -33.60 -13.17 -11.62
CA ALA A 320 -32.79 -12.92 -12.80
C ALA A 320 -32.08 -11.55 -12.72
N GLN A 321 -32.76 -10.50 -12.28
CA GLN A 321 -32.17 -9.18 -12.08
C GLN A 321 -31.06 -9.22 -11.01
N ALA A 322 -31.34 -9.83 -9.85
CA ALA A 322 -30.38 -9.93 -8.76
C ALA A 322 -29.12 -10.70 -9.17
N VAL A 323 -29.26 -11.83 -9.87
CA VAL A 323 -28.12 -12.59 -10.37
C VAL A 323 -27.33 -11.82 -11.41
N ASN A 324 -27.99 -11.23 -12.43
CA ASN A 324 -27.28 -10.46 -13.47
C ASN A 324 -26.58 -9.21 -12.92
N ARG A 325 -27.25 -8.48 -12.01
CA ARG A 325 -26.65 -7.35 -11.30
C ARG A 325 -25.47 -7.83 -10.46
N GLY A 326 -25.67 -8.85 -9.63
CA GLY A 326 -24.64 -9.39 -8.76
C GLY A 326 -23.41 -9.84 -9.54
N LEU A 327 -23.57 -10.57 -10.64
CA LEU A 327 -22.44 -10.99 -11.49
C LEU A 327 -21.65 -9.79 -12.03
N ARG A 328 -22.35 -8.81 -12.59
CA ARG A 328 -21.73 -7.59 -13.11
C ARG A 328 -21.00 -6.80 -12.02
N ASP A 329 -21.64 -6.63 -10.86
CA ASP A 329 -21.10 -5.88 -9.74
C ASP A 329 -19.87 -6.59 -9.16
N LEU A 330 -19.92 -7.92 -9.01
CA LEU A 330 -18.76 -8.71 -8.60
C LEU A 330 -17.63 -8.64 -9.63
N ASP A 331 -17.92 -8.59 -10.93
CA ASP A 331 -16.88 -8.39 -11.95
C ASP A 331 -16.22 -7.00 -11.83
N GLN A 332 -16.96 -5.93 -11.51
CA GLN A 332 -16.38 -4.60 -11.23
C GLN A 332 -15.56 -4.58 -9.94
N VAL A 333 -16.03 -5.27 -8.89
CA VAL A 333 -15.27 -5.45 -7.65
C VAL A 333 -13.96 -6.19 -7.93
N LEU A 334 -14.00 -7.29 -8.70
CA LEU A 334 -12.80 -8.03 -9.10
C LEU A 334 -11.80 -7.13 -9.83
N ALA A 335 -12.28 -6.31 -10.77
CA ALA A 335 -11.42 -5.35 -11.45
C ALA A 335 -10.79 -4.35 -10.47
N ASN A 336 -11.56 -3.81 -9.51
CA ASN A 336 -11.06 -2.89 -8.50
C ASN A 336 -10.00 -3.55 -7.58
N LEU A 337 -10.27 -4.76 -7.10
CA LEU A 337 -9.32 -5.53 -6.29
C LEU A 337 -8.03 -5.85 -7.07
N GLN A 338 -8.13 -6.19 -8.35
CA GLN A 338 -6.96 -6.42 -9.22
C GLN A 338 -6.10 -5.16 -9.39
N VAL A 339 -6.72 -3.98 -9.54
CA VAL A 339 -5.99 -2.70 -9.57
C VAL A 339 -5.31 -2.46 -8.22
N GLY A 340 -6.02 -2.64 -7.10
CA GLY A 340 -5.45 -2.50 -5.76
C GLY A 340 -4.26 -3.44 -5.52
N ARG A 341 -4.37 -4.70 -5.94
CA ARG A 341 -3.29 -5.69 -5.87
C ARG A 341 -2.08 -5.28 -6.72
N SER A 342 -2.34 -4.76 -7.91
CA SER A 342 -1.30 -4.29 -8.83
C SER A 342 -0.54 -3.09 -8.25
N HIS A 343 -1.26 -2.15 -7.63
CA HIS A 343 -0.65 -1.02 -6.92
C HIS A 343 0.23 -1.49 -5.76
N ALA A 344 -0.26 -2.42 -4.91
CA ALA A 344 0.55 -2.98 -3.83
C ALA A 344 1.81 -3.70 -4.36
N GLY A 345 1.70 -4.42 -5.47
CA GLY A 345 2.84 -5.06 -6.14
C GLY A 345 3.86 -4.05 -6.70
N GLU A 346 3.42 -2.95 -7.30
CA GLU A 346 4.29 -1.87 -7.75
C GLU A 346 5.04 -1.23 -6.57
N THR A 347 4.32 -0.95 -5.48
CA THR A 347 4.91 -0.44 -4.24
C THR A 347 5.97 -1.39 -3.67
N LEU A 348 5.72 -2.71 -3.66
CA LEU A 348 6.72 -3.71 -3.23
C LEU A 348 7.98 -3.69 -4.11
N ASN A 349 7.82 -3.62 -5.44
CA ASN A 349 8.98 -3.52 -6.35
C ASN A 349 9.77 -2.23 -6.14
N GLN A 350 9.09 -1.11 -5.88
CA GLN A 350 9.74 0.16 -5.54
C GLN A 350 10.53 0.03 -4.23
N MET A 351 9.96 -0.65 -3.22
CA MET A 351 10.62 -0.90 -1.94
C MET A 351 11.85 -1.79 -2.07
N ASP A 352 11.82 -2.80 -2.93
CA ASP A 352 13.01 -3.62 -3.23
C ASP A 352 14.16 -2.75 -3.79
N GLY A 353 13.87 -1.90 -4.77
CA GLY A 353 14.88 -0.98 -5.31
C GLY A 353 15.34 0.09 -4.31
N LEU A 354 14.50 0.47 -3.35
CA LEU A 354 14.87 1.38 -2.26
C LEU A 354 15.76 0.69 -1.22
N ASP A 355 15.43 -0.54 -0.86
CA ASP A 355 16.20 -1.35 0.08
C ASP A 355 17.62 -1.57 -0.44
N GLU A 356 17.78 -2.03 -1.69
CA GLU A 356 19.10 -2.23 -2.30
C GLU A 356 19.95 -0.95 -2.31
N ARG A 357 19.37 0.19 -2.71
CA ARG A 357 20.07 1.49 -2.72
C ARG A 357 20.43 1.97 -1.33
N THR A 358 19.54 1.75 -0.35
CA THR A 358 19.77 2.17 1.03
C THR A 358 20.84 1.30 1.69
N GLN A 359 20.84 -0.02 1.44
CA GLN A 359 21.91 -0.93 1.89
C GLN A 359 23.26 -0.55 1.29
N ALA A 360 23.30 -0.21 -0.02
CA ALA A 360 24.52 0.28 -0.66
C ALA A 360 25.03 1.59 -0.03
N ARG A 361 24.13 2.52 0.31
CA ARG A 361 24.47 3.75 1.03
C ARG A 361 25.04 3.45 2.42
N VAL A 362 24.42 2.56 3.19
CA VAL A 362 24.94 2.11 4.50
C VAL A 362 26.36 1.55 4.38
N LEU A 363 26.64 0.73 3.36
CA LEU A 363 27.98 0.18 3.12
C LEU A 363 28.99 1.28 2.73
N SER A 364 28.59 2.21 1.86
CA SER A 364 29.41 3.36 1.47
C SER A 364 29.75 4.23 2.68
N ASP A 365 28.78 4.56 3.52
CA ASP A 365 28.98 5.39 4.71
C ASP A 365 29.86 4.68 5.75
N LYS A 366 29.71 3.36 5.90
CA LYS A 366 30.63 2.53 6.71
C LYS A 366 32.07 2.61 6.19
N GLY A 367 32.27 2.53 4.87
CA GLY A 367 33.58 2.68 4.24
C GLY A 367 34.19 4.06 4.51
N LEU A 368 33.42 5.12 4.28
CA LEU A 368 33.85 6.50 4.56
C LEU A 368 34.20 6.73 6.03
N ARG A 369 33.46 6.11 6.95
CA ARG A 369 33.77 6.17 8.39
C ARG A 369 35.08 5.44 8.69
N SER A 370 35.24 4.22 8.17
CA SER A 370 36.46 3.41 8.34
C SER A 370 37.70 4.13 7.80
N ASP A 371 37.63 4.67 6.58
CA ASP A 371 38.72 5.46 5.97
C ASP A 371 39.09 6.71 6.78
N ALA A 372 38.12 7.26 7.53
CA ALA A 372 38.34 8.44 8.36
C ALA A 372 38.90 8.09 9.75
N GLU A 373 38.40 7.03 10.40
CA GLU A 373 38.67 6.75 11.82
C GLU A 373 39.60 5.56 12.09
N ASP A 374 39.63 4.54 11.23
CA ASP A 374 40.30 3.28 11.50
C ASP A 374 41.81 3.35 11.26
N LEU A 375 42.55 2.54 12.02
CA LEU A 375 44.00 2.41 11.90
C LEU A 375 44.33 1.28 10.92
N ASP A 376 45.20 1.56 9.94
CA ASP A 376 45.90 0.49 9.23
C ASP A 376 46.82 -0.23 10.21
N MET A 377 46.43 -1.44 10.62
CA MET A 377 47.14 -2.23 11.62
C MET A 377 48.57 -2.58 11.18
N VAL A 378 48.83 -2.70 9.87
CA VAL A 378 50.19 -2.99 9.37
C VAL A 378 51.10 -1.80 9.63
N GLN A 379 50.65 -0.60 9.26
CA GLN A 379 51.37 0.63 9.55
C GLN A 379 51.45 0.90 11.07
N GLY A 380 50.36 0.66 11.80
CA GLY A 380 50.27 0.85 13.25
C GLY A 380 51.25 -0.01 14.04
N ILE A 381 51.42 -1.28 13.66
CA ILE A 381 52.42 -2.18 14.26
C ILE A 381 53.84 -1.70 13.96
N SER A 382 54.12 -1.27 12.72
CA SER A 382 55.42 -0.73 12.33
C SER A 382 55.78 0.55 13.11
N ASP A 383 54.83 1.47 13.25
CA ASP A 383 54.99 2.70 14.01
C ASP A 383 55.20 2.41 15.50
N PHE A 384 54.40 1.53 16.09
CA PHE A 384 54.56 1.11 17.48
C PHE A 384 55.95 0.49 17.73
N SER A 385 56.39 -0.42 16.87
CA SER A 385 57.72 -1.04 16.96
C SER A 385 58.83 0.01 16.90
N THR A 386 58.74 0.94 15.94
CA THR A 386 59.71 2.05 15.80
C THR A 386 59.74 2.93 17.05
N LYS A 387 58.58 3.30 17.60
CA LYS A 387 58.47 4.11 18.83
C LYS A 387 59.01 3.36 20.05
N GLN A 388 58.76 2.06 20.16
CA GLN A 388 59.27 1.20 21.23
C GLN A 388 60.80 1.14 21.20
N THR A 389 61.39 0.86 20.03
CA THR A 389 62.85 0.85 19.85
C THR A 389 63.45 2.21 20.16
N ALA A 390 62.83 3.30 19.70
CA ALA A 390 63.33 4.65 19.92
C ALA A 390 63.27 5.07 21.42
N TYR A 391 62.25 4.60 22.16
CA TYR A 391 62.17 4.80 23.60
C TYR A 391 63.26 4.03 24.36
N GLN A 392 63.52 2.77 23.98
CA GLN A 392 64.60 1.96 24.54
C GLN A 392 65.98 2.59 24.26
N ALA A 393 66.23 3.07 23.04
CA ALA A 393 67.46 3.77 22.68
C ALA A 393 67.65 5.07 23.47
N ALA A 394 66.58 5.83 23.71
CA ALA A 394 66.61 7.04 24.52
C ALA A 394 66.91 6.74 26.01
N LEU A 395 66.34 5.67 26.58
CA LEU A 395 66.67 5.18 27.92
C LEU A 395 68.16 4.82 28.03
N GLN A 396 68.70 4.12 27.04
CA GLN A 396 70.12 3.77 26.99
C GLN A 396 71.01 5.01 26.91
N SER A 397 70.73 5.94 26.00
CA SER A 397 71.48 7.20 25.86
C SER A 397 71.42 8.05 27.14
N TYR A 398 70.24 8.18 27.74
CA TYR A 398 70.07 8.89 29.01
C TYR A 398 70.89 8.23 30.13
N SER A 399 70.93 6.89 30.18
CA SER A 399 71.76 6.15 31.14
C SER A 399 73.26 6.39 30.93
N MET A 400 73.73 6.51 29.67
CA MET A 400 75.13 6.79 29.35
C MET A 400 75.52 8.23 29.73
N VAL A 401 74.69 9.22 29.39
CA VAL A 401 74.92 10.64 29.75
C VAL A 401 74.92 10.83 31.28
N ARG A 402 74.01 10.16 31.99
CA ARG A 402 73.97 10.20 33.46
C ARG A 402 75.21 9.53 34.09
N LYS A 403 75.78 8.48 33.47
CA LYS A 403 77.05 7.88 33.89
C LYS A 403 78.24 8.82 33.69
N ILE A 404 78.36 9.45 32.52
CA ILE A 404 79.47 10.39 32.19
C ILE A 404 79.45 11.60 33.14
N SER A 405 78.27 12.17 33.40
CA SER A 405 78.10 13.26 34.36
C SER A 405 78.50 12.91 35.80
N LEU A 406 78.42 11.63 36.19
CA LEU A 406 78.82 11.18 37.53
C LEU A 406 80.34 10.99 37.63
N PHE A 407 80.98 10.53 36.55
CA PHE A 407 82.44 10.41 36.47
C PHE A 407 83.11 11.79 36.52
N ASP A 408 82.61 12.79 35.78
CA ASP A 408 83.13 14.18 35.84
C ASP A 408 82.92 14.88 37.19
N TYR A 409 81.93 14.42 37.99
CA TYR A 409 81.68 14.94 39.35
C TYR A 409 82.60 14.32 40.40
N ILE A 410 83.19 13.15 40.13
CA ILE A 410 84.10 12.44 41.04
C ILE A 410 85.58 12.73 40.68
N SER A 411 85.86 13.15 39.44
CA SER A 411 87.22 13.46 38.95
C SER A 411 87.63 14.95 39.05
N ASN A 412 86.81 15.80 39.68
CA ASN A 412 87.15 17.14 40.19
C ASN A 412 86.83 17.16 41.68
#